data_AF-A0A4S2B410-F1
#
_entry.id   AF-A0A4S2B410-F1
#
_cell.length_a   1.000
_cell.length_b   1.000
_cell.length_c   1.000
_cell.angle_alpha   90.00
_cell.angle_beta   90.00
_cell.angle_gamma   90.00
#
_symmetry.space_group_name_H-M   'P 1'
#
loop_
_entity.id
_entity.type
_entity.pdbx_description
1 polymer ?
#
loop_
_entity_poly.entity_id
_entity_poly.type
_entity_poly.pdbx_seq_one_letter_code
_entity_poly.pdbx_strand_id
1 'polypeptide(L)'
;MPNQGSLLAQQMRDLQIHRYEIELAQLKASAGDPLAAPFMRALEAITGAAEIVEAYLTPAPIGIGREPGWSLVAFSECPLPVGQHVNLIVAAQEASDSFEITIEIFCWSENAQELAEAMVTGLLIWPTNAP
;
A
#
# COMPACT_ATOMS: atom_id res chain seq x y z
N MET A 1 19.24 -39.19 -5.51
CA MET A 1 17.90 -39.12 -6.12
C MET A 1 16.99 -38.41 -5.12
N PRO A 2 16.60 -37.14 -5.35
CA PRO A 2 15.65 -36.48 -4.46
C PRO A 2 14.35 -37.28 -4.48
N ASN A 3 13.84 -37.59 -3.30
CA ASN A 3 12.69 -38.47 -3.11
C ASN A 3 11.46 -37.78 -3.71
N GLN A 4 10.75 -38.39 -4.67
CA GLN A 4 9.61 -37.75 -5.34
C GLN A 4 8.55 -37.24 -4.35
N GLY A 5 8.43 -37.89 -3.18
CA GLY A 5 7.58 -37.43 -2.08
C GLY A 5 8.02 -36.10 -1.45
N SER A 6 9.32 -35.79 -1.38
CA SER A 6 9.79 -34.50 -0.85
C SER A 6 9.58 -33.36 -1.84
N LEU A 7 9.67 -33.66 -3.15
CA LEU A 7 9.40 -32.69 -4.21
C LEU A 7 7.91 -32.30 -4.25
N LEU A 8 7.02 -33.30 -4.19
CA LEU A 8 5.58 -33.07 -4.17
C LEU A 8 5.14 -32.31 -2.90
N ALA A 9 5.69 -32.69 -1.74
CA ALA A 9 5.42 -31.97 -0.49
C ALA A 9 5.89 -30.51 -0.54
N GLN A 10 7.01 -30.23 -1.22
CA GLN A 10 7.48 -28.86 -1.41
C GLN A 10 6.53 -28.07 -2.32
N GLN A 11 6.15 -28.63 -3.47
CA GLN A 11 5.23 -27.98 -4.41
C GLN A 11 3.86 -27.68 -3.79
N MET A 12 3.35 -28.59 -2.96
CA MET A 12 2.08 -28.38 -2.25
C MET A 12 2.19 -27.25 -1.21
N ARG A 13 3.32 -27.15 -0.50
CA ARG A 13 3.57 -26.05 0.45
C ARG A 13 3.66 -24.72 -0.28
N ASP A 14 4.40 -24.66 -1.39
CA ASP A 14 4.57 -23.43 -2.15
C ASP A 14 3.22 -22.93 -2.70
N LEU A 15 2.36 -23.84 -3.19
CA LEU A 15 0.99 -23.52 -3.61
C LEU A 15 0.10 -23.04 -2.46
N GLN A 16 0.22 -23.64 -1.27
CA GLN A 16 -0.53 -23.21 -0.09
C GLN A 16 -0.09 -21.82 0.39
N ILE A 17 1.21 -21.56 0.44
CA ILE A 17 1.75 -20.24 0.82
C ILE A 17 1.25 -19.18 -0.15
N HIS A 18 1.37 -19.43 -1.46
CA HIS A 18 0.90 -18.49 -2.47
C HIS A 18 -0.60 -18.19 -2.37
N ARG A 19 -1.41 -19.22 -2.11
CA ARG A 19 -2.84 -19.06 -1.88
C ARG A 19 -3.13 -18.21 -0.64
N TYR A 20 -2.45 -18.45 0.48
CA TYR A 20 -2.64 -17.66 1.70
C TYR A 20 -2.16 -16.22 1.54
N GLU A 21 -1.12 -15.97 0.75
CA GLU A 21 -0.67 -14.61 0.40
C GLU A 21 -1.75 -13.85 -0.38
N ILE A 22 -2.40 -14.52 -1.35
CA ILE A 22 -3.52 -13.94 -2.12
C ILE A 22 -4.74 -13.69 -1.21
N GLU A 23 -5.12 -14.67 -0.38
CA GLU A 23 -6.26 -14.52 0.55
C GLU A 23 -6.00 -13.41 1.57
N LEU A 24 -4.76 -13.29 2.09
CA LEU A 24 -4.37 -12.21 3.01
C LEU A 24 -4.38 -10.84 2.32
N ALA A 25 -3.91 -10.75 1.08
CA ALA A 25 -3.98 -9.54 0.29
C ALA A 25 -5.43 -9.10 0.04
N GLN A 26 -6.32 -10.05 -0.27
CA GLN A 26 -7.75 -9.79 -0.46
C GLN A 26 -8.46 -9.40 0.84
N LEU A 27 -8.13 -10.05 1.96
CA LEU A 27 -8.70 -9.74 3.27
C LEU A 27 -8.29 -8.35 3.76
N LYS A 28 -7.02 -7.98 3.59
CA LYS A 28 -6.51 -6.63 3.90
C LYS A 28 -7.11 -5.55 3.01
N ALA A 29 -7.47 -5.88 1.78
CA ALA A 29 -8.13 -4.97 0.84
C ALA A 29 -9.65 -4.87 1.07
N SER A 30 -10.25 -5.69 1.94
CA SER A 30 -11.68 -5.66 2.22
C SER A 30 -12.02 -4.61 3.28
N ALA A 31 -12.90 -3.66 2.92
CA ALA A 31 -13.43 -2.63 3.79
C ALA A 31 -14.17 -3.25 5.00
N GLY A 32 -13.45 -3.44 6.11
CA GLY A 32 -13.95 -4.09 7.32
C GLY A 32 -12.85 -4.67 8.23
N ASP A 33 -11.62 -4.79 7.74
CA ASP A 33 -10.46 -5.21 8.55
C ASP A 33 -9.96 -4.05 9.45
N PRO A 34 -9.88 -4.24 10.79
CA PRO A 34 -9.28 -3.27 11.71
C PRO A 34 -7.84 -2.88 11.32
N LEU A 35 -7.12 -3.73 10.59
CA LEU A 35 -5.77 -3.46 10.10
C LEU A 35 -5.76 -2.52 8.89
N ALA A 36 -6.84 -2.47 8.11
CA ALA A 36 -6.98 -1.53 7.00
C ALA A 36 -7.44 -0.15 7.47
N ALA A 37 -8.15 -0.08 8.60
CA ALA A 37 -8.74 1.15 9.12
C ALA A 37 -7.74 2.32 9.34
N PRO A 38 -6.51 2.11 9.84
CA PRO A 38 -5.49 3.17 9.91
C PRO A 38 -5.13 3.73 8.53
N PHE A 39 -4.98 2.87 7.52
CA PHE A 39 -4.63 3.29 6.18
C PHE A 39 -5.77 4.04 5.48
N MET A 40 -7.01 3.58 5.67
CA MET A 40 -8.18 4.26 5.12
C MET A 40 -8.36 5.65 5.74
N ARG A 41 -8.16 5.79 7.06
CA ARG A 41 -8.22 7.11 7.73
C ARG A 41 -7.10 8.04 7.29
N ALA A 42 -5.89 7.51 7.12
CA ALA A 42 -4.78 8.27 6.54
C ALA A 42 -5.11 8.74 5.11
N LEU A 43 -5.66 7.86 4.27
CA LEU A 43 -6.08 8.19 2.91
C LEU A 43 -7.21 9.23 2.88
N GLU A 44 -8.21 9.13 3.76
CA GLU A 44 -9.29 10.12 3.92
C GLU A 44 -8.74 11.50 4.27
N ALA A 45 -7.73 11.57 5.15
CA ALA A 45 -7.08 12.83 5.51
C ALA A 45 -6.32 13.45 4.31
N ILE A 46 -5.65 12.63 3.49
CA ILE A 46 -4.92 13.10 2.30
C ILE A 46 -5.90 13.56 1.23
N THR A 47 -6.90 12.75 0.91
CA THR A 47 -7.91 13.04 -0.13
C THR A 47 -8.80 14.24 0.21
N GLY A 48 -8.97 14.56 1.50
CA GLY A 48 -9.65 15.79 1.94
C GLY A 48 -8.89 17.09 1.63
N ALA A 49 -7.60 17.03 1.33
CA ALA A 49 -6.73 18.21 1.17
C ALA A 49 -5.84 18.18 -0.09
N ALA A 50 -5.81 17.08 -0.83
CA ALA A 50 -5.11 16.93 -2.10
C ALA A 50 -5.93 16.07 -3.07
N GLU A 51 -5.85 16.39 -4.35
CA GLU A 51 -6.46 15.60 -5.41
C GLU A 51 -5.58 14.36 -5.67
N ILE A 52 -6.00 13.22 -5.11
CA ILE A 52 -5.34 11.93 -5.26
C ILE A 52 -5.99 11.15 -6.39
N VAL A 53 -5.18 10.77 -7.37
CA VAL A 53 -5.58 9.99 -8.55
C VAL A 53 -5.62 8.51 -8.17
N GLU A 54 -4.56 8.02 -7.55
CA GLU A 54 -4.43 6.62 -7.16
C GLU A 54 -3.75 6.49 -5.80
N ALA A 55 -4.10 5.44 -5.05
CA ALA A 55 -3.40 5.06 -3.83
C ALA A 55 -3.29 3.55 -3.68
N TYR A 56 -2.17 3.13 -3.10
CA TYR A 56 -1.77 1.73 -2.96
C TYR A 56 -1.32 1.43 -1.54
N LEU A 57 -1.56 0.19 -1.09
CA LEU A 57 -0.90 -0.39 0.08
C LEU A 57 0.24 -1.29 -0.37
N THR A 58 1.48 -0.94 -0.01
CA THR A 58 2.67 -1.73 -0.34
C THR A 58 3.25 -2.40 0.90
N PRO A 59 3.91 -3.57 0.77
CA PRO A 59 4.51 -4.29 1.90
C PRO A 59 5.84 -3.71 2.38
N ALA A 60 6.36 -2.69 1.69
CA ALA A 60 7.54 -1.91 2.05
C ALA A 60 7.43 -0.51 1.43
N PRO A 61 8.07 0.51 2.00
CA PRO A 61 8.16 1.83 1.38
C PRO A 61 8.85 1.77 0.01
N ILE A 62 8.33 2.53 -0.95
CA ILE A 62 8.87 2.60 -2.32
C ILE A 62 10.10 3.53 -2.36
N GLY A 63 10.08 4.59 -1.56
CA GLY A 63 11.14 5.57 -1.43
C GLY A 63 12.31 5.14 -0.55
N ILE A 64 12.87 6.11 0.20
CA ILE A 64 14.12 5.91 0.93
C ILE A 64 13.81 5.46 2.36
N GLY A 65 14.05 4.18 2.64
CA GLY A 65 13.85 3.57 3.95
C GLY A 65 13.10 2.25 3.80
N ARG A 66 13.77 1.20 3.31
CA ARG A 66 13.15 -0.11 3.03
C ARG A 66 13.06 -0.99 4.27
N GLU A 67 12.57 -0.42 5.38
CA GLU A 67 12.23 -1.26 6.52
C GLU A 67 10.95 -2.05 6.20
N PRO A 68 10.88 -3.34 6.56
CA PRO A 68 9.70 -4.15 6.29
C PRO A 68 8.50 -3.62 7.08
N GLY A 69 7.40 -3.31 6.39
CA GLY A 69 6.21 -2.70 6.98
C GLY A 69 5.23 -2.23 5.92
N TRP A 70 3.93 -2.27 6.24
CA TRP A 70 2.90 -1.81 5.30
C TRP A 70 2.92 -0.28 5.19
N SER A 71 2.90 0.21 3.95
CA SER A 71 2.99 1.64 3.62
C SER A 71 1.80 2.07 2.77
N LEU A 72 1.30 3.28 3.03
CA LEU A 72 0.34 3.96 2.17
C LEU A 72 1.10 4.81 1.15
N VAL A 73 0.92 4.50 -0.12
CA VAL A 73 1.50 5.26 -1.22
C VAL A 73 0.39 5.95 -2.00
N ALA A 74 0.37 7.28 -2.00
CA ALA A 74 -0.64 8.08 -2.68
C ALA A 74 -0.03 8.90 -3.83
N PHE A 75 -0.73 8.96 -4.96
CA PHE A 75 -0.33 9.69 -6.16
C PHE A 75 -1.29 10.85 -6.39
N SER A 76 -0.76 12.07 -6.26
CA SER A 76 -1.48 13.31 -6.51
C SER A 76 -1.49 13.69 -7.99
N GLU A 77 -2.54 14.35 -8.45
CA GLU A 77 -2.66 14.82 -9.85
C GLU A 77 -1.57 15.84 -10.18
N CYS A 78 -1.32 16.77 -9.26
CA CYS A 78 -0.32 17.83 -9.40
C CYS A 78 0.76 17.76 -8.33
N PRO A 79 1.99 18.24 -8.59
CA PRO A 79 3.05 18.31 -7.59
C PRO A 79 2.62 19.14 -6.38
N LEU A 80 2.86 18.59 -5.18
CA LEU A 80 2.53 19.26 -3.93
C LEU A 80 3.68 20.17 -3.47
N PRO A 81 3.42 21.43 -3.10
CA PRO A 81 4.41 22.27 -2.43
C PRO A 81 4.95 21.58 -1.17
N VAL A 82 6.26 21.72 -0.89
CA VAL A 82 6.93 21.06 0.24
C VAL A 82 6.19 21.26 1.57
N GLY A 83 5.70 22.47 1.85
CA GLY A 83 4.94 22.74 3.07
C GLY A 83 3.60 22.02 3.14
N GLN A 84 2.91 21.84 2.00
CA GLN A 84 1.67 21.07 1.94
C GLN A 84 1.95 19.57 2.07
N HIS A 85 3.00 19.08 1.42
CA HIS A 85 3.42 17.67 1.50
C HIS A 85 3.68 17.23 2.95
N VAL A 86 4.47 18.00 3.71
CA VAL A 86 4.74 17.71 5.12
C VAL A 86 3.46 17.75 5.96
N ASN A 87 2.61 18.76 5.77
CA ASN A 87 1.36 18.86 6.52
C ASN A 87 0.42 17.69 6.25
N LEU A 88 0.36 17.20 5.00
CA LEU A 88 -0.45 16.05 4.64
C LEU A 88 0.06 14.77 5.28
N ILE A 89 1.38 14.53 5.29
CA ILE A 89 1.97 13.37 5.95
C ILE A 89 1.66 13.40 7.45
N VAL A 90 1.82 14.56 8.11
CA VAL A 90 1.50 14.71 9.54
C VAL A 90 0.02 14.45 9.80
N ALA A 91 -0.88 15.08 9.04
CA ALA A 91 -2.32 14.90 9.21
C ALA A 91 -2.76 13.45 8.99
N ALA A 92 -2.18 12.78 7.98
CA ALA A 92 -2.45 11.38 7.69
C ALA A 92 -1.92 10.45 8.78
N GLN A 93 -0.74 10.74 9.33
CA GLN A 93 -0.19 9.99 10.47
C GLN A 93 -1.08 10.15 11.70
N GLU A 94 -1.49 11.37 12.03
CA GLU A 94 -2.40 11.67 13.14
C GLU A 94 -3.75 10.96 12.97
N ALA A 95 -4.34 11.03 11.77
CA ALA A 95 -5.64 10.38 11.48
C ALA A 95 -5.59 8.85 11.59
N SER A 96 -4.43 8.25 11.35
CA SER A 96 -4.26 6.80 11.39
C SER A 96 -4.32 6.22 12.80
N ASP A 97 -4.12 7.03 13.84
CA ASP A 97 -3.91 6.61 15.24
C ASP A 97 -2.86 5.48 15.38
N SER A 98 -1.92 5.35 14.43
CA SER A 98 -0.91 4.31 14.38
C SER A 98 0.48 4.90 14.18
N PHE A 99 1.43 4.46 15.00
CA PHE A 99 2.84 4.91 14.90
C PHE A 99 3.64 4.14 13.85
N GLU A 100 3.09 3.05 13.28
CA GLU A 100 3.85 2.12 12.44
C GLU A 100 3.51 2.20 10.94
N ILE A 101 2.57 3.05 10.53
CA ILE A 101 2.29 3.23 9.11
C ILE A 101 3.30 4.21 8.50
N THR A 102 3.86 3.84 7.35
CA THR A 102 4.64 4.76 6.52
C THR A 102 3.72 5.37 5.47
N ILE A 103 3.81 6.69 5.26
CA ILE A 103 2.99 7.41 4.30
C ILE A 103 3.91 8.11 3.29
N GLU A 104 3.68 7.82 2.02
CA GLU A 104 4.43 8.38 0.90
C GLU A 104 3.45 9.04 -0.08
N ILE A 105 3.75 10.27 -0.47
CA ILE A 105 2.93 11.02 -1.43
C ILE A 105 3.82 11.47 -2.58
N PHE A 106 3.44 11.06 -3.78
CA PHE A 106 4.13 11.33 -5.03
C PHE A 106 3.23 12.13 -5.99
N CYS A 107 3.82 12.70 -7.05
CA CYS A 107 3.04 13.25 -8.15
C CYS A 107 2.93 12.22 -9.27
N TRP A 108 1.72 11.95 -9.73
CA TRP A 108 1.41 11.01 -10.80
C TRP A 108 2.26 11.26 -12.07
N SER A 109 2.40 12.53 -12.46
CA SER A 109 3.09 12.90 -13.70
C SER A 109 4.62 12.92 -13.59
N GLU A 110 5.16 13.03 -12.38
CA GLU A 110 6.61 13.19 -12.15
C GLU A 110 7.27 11.91 -11.59
N ASN A 111 6.50 11.00 -10.99
CA ASN A 111 6.98 9.81 -10.28
C ASN A 111 6.51 8.51 -10.93
N ALA A 112 6.74 8.38 -12.24
CA ALA A 112 6.31 7.22 -13.02
C ALA A 112 6.97 5.90 -12.57
N GLN A 113 8.19 5.96 -12.05
CA GLN A 113 8.90 4.77 -11.55
C GLN A 113 8.25 4.25 -10.26
N GLU A 114 7.99 5.15 -9.31
CA GLU A 114 7.33 4.82 -8.04
C GLU A 114 5.91 4.31 -8.28
N LEU A 115 5.20 4.89 -9.25
CA LEU A 115 3.90 4.39 -9.69
C LEU A 115 3.98 2.96 -10.22
N ALA A 116 4.92 2.68 -11.13
CA ALA A 116 5.10 1.33 -11.67
C ALA A 116 5.44 0.31 -10.56
N GLU A 117 6.26 0.69 -9.58
CA GLU A 117 6.59 -0.16 -8.43
C GLU A 117 5.37 -0.40 -7.53
N ALA A 118 4.56 0.65 -7.27
CA ALA A 118 3.32 0.55 -6.52
C ALA A 118 2.30 -0.38 -7.21
N MET A 119 2.17 -0.27 -8.54
CA MET A 119 1.28 -1.13 -9.33
C MET A 119 1.71 -2.60 -9.31
N VAL A 120 3.01 -2.88 -9.25
CA VAL A 120 3.56 -4.25 -9.25
C VAL A 120 3.49 -4.89 -7.88
N THR A 121 3.74 -4.12 -6.82
CA THR A 121 3.93 -4.64 -5.46
C THR A 121 2.78 -4.34 -4.51
N GLY A 122 1.93 -3.38 -4.87
CA GLY A 122 0.89 -2.83 -4.01
C GLY A 122 -0.52 -3.30 -4.34
N LEU A 123 -1.41 -3.06 -3.38
CA LEU A 123 -2.84 -3.27 -3.51
C LEU A 123 -3.50 -1.92 -3.79
N LEU A 124 -4.16 -1.77 -4.93
CA LEU A 124 -4.91 -0.57 -5.26
C LEU A 124 -6.08 -0.40 -4.27
N ILE A 125 -6.11 0.75 -3.59
CA ILE A 125 -7.16 1.10 -2.61
C ILE A 125 -7.87 2.42 -2.95
N TRP A 126 -7.34 3.20 -3.89
CA TRP A 126 -8.00 4.39 -4.45
C TRP A 126 -7.68 4.52 -5.95
N PRO A 127 -8.65 4.89 -6.82
CA PRO A 127 -10.05 5.08 -6.48
C PRO A 127 -10.68 3.74 -6.07
N THR A 128 -11.48 3.74 -5.01
CA THR A 128 -12.34 2.59 -4.73
C THR A 128 -13.28 2.51 -5.92
N ASN A 129 -13.20 1.44 -6.72
CA ASN A 129 -14.08 1.26 -7.88
C ASN A 129 -15.53 1.58 -7.49
N ALA A 130 -16.00 2.77 -7.86
CA ALA A 130 -17.39 3.15 -7.74
C ALA A 130 -18.06 2.73 -9.04
N PRO A 131 -18.95 1.73 -9.06
CA PRO A 131 -20.06 1.80 -9.99
C PRO A 131 -20.97 2.99 -9.66
#